data_AF-A0A3B0YK73-F1
#
_entry.id   AF-A0A3B0YK73-F1
#
_cell.length_a   1.000
_cell.length_b   1.000
_cell.length_c   1.000
_cell.angle_alpha   90.00
_cell.angle_beta   90.00
_cell.angle_gamma   90.00
#
_symmetry.space_group_name_H-M   'P 1'
#
loop_
_entity.id
_entity.type
_entity.pdbx_description
1 polymer ?
#
loop_
_entity_poly.entity_id
_entity_poly.type
_entity_poly.pdbx_seq_one_letter_code
_entity_poly.pdbx_strand_id
1 'polypeptide(L)'
;MLEILEKFMHQPFVRYGLVLLIILLTIKVTYRYTKKPLRVVLLLVGTLMIVFRTAPGTEVNIEGFAIVSTLLVPVLVILILMVLLLDALMAKVMQEETQDLSRYQYATKLNLLIVFVMIVEWIPYFNAI
;
A
#
# COMPACT_ATOMS: atom_id res chain seq x y z
N MET A 1 -12.86 5.04 -21.60
CA MET A 1 -11.82 4.17 -21.00
C MET A 1 -11.72 4.33 -19.49
N LEU A 2 -11.84 5.55 -18.94
CA LEU A 2 -11.89 5.81 -17.48
C LEU A 2 -13.13 5.23 -16.77
N GLU A 3 -14.33 5.29 -17.36
CA GLU A 3 -15.57 4.77 -16.74
C GLU A 3 -15.59 3.23 -16.57
N ILE A 4 -14.91 2.50 -17.46
CA ILE A 4 -14.84 1.03 -17.37
C ILE A 4 -13.94 0.61 -16.20
N LEU A 5 -12.86 1.36 -15.96
CA LEU A 5 -11.95 1.18 -14.83
C LEU A 5 -12.63 1.50 -13.49
N GLU A 6 -13.45 2.55 -13.46
CA GLU A 6 -14.22 2.95 -12.28
C GLU A 6 -15.26 1.89 -11.88
N LYS A 7 -15.97 1.32 -12.87
CA LYS A 7 -16.95 0.25 -12.67
C LYS A 7 -16.31 -1.08 -12.27
N PHE A 8 -15.08 -1.34 -12.72
CA PHE A 8 -14.32 -2.55 -12.33
C PHE A 8 -13.73 -2.45 -10.91
N MET A 9 -13.31 -1.25 -10.47
CA MET A 9 -12.80 -1.03 -9.10
C MET A 9 -13.89 -1.08 -8.03
N HIS A 10 -15.16 -0.88 -8.39
CA HIS A 10 -16.30 -0.97 -7.46
C HIS A 10 -16.78 -2.40 -7.19
N GLN A 11 -16.29 -3.41 -7.92
CA GLN A 11 -16.64 -4.81 -7.68
C GLN A 11 -15.82 -5.35 -6.49
N PRO A 12 -16.44 -5.65 -5.34
CA PRO A 12 -15.72 -6.11 -4.15
C PRO A 12 -14.89 -7.37 -4.43
N PHE A 13 -15.40 -8.27 -5.27
CA PHE A 13 -14.76 -9.55 -5.59
C PHE A 13 -13.41 -9.39 -6.34
N VAL A 14 -13.33 -8.44 -7.28
CA VAL A 14 -12.09 -8.18 -8.03
C VAL A 14 -11.09 -7.42 -7.16
N ARG A 15 -11.57 -6.50 -6.31
CA ARG A 15 -10.74 -5.73 -5.39
C ARG A 15 -10.07 -6.61 -4.34
N TYR A 16 -10.84 -7.46 -3.64
CA TYR A 16 -10.27 -8.40 -2.67
C TYR A 16 -9.38 -9.44 -3.33
N GLY A 17 -9.70 -9.93 -4.53
CA GLY A 17 -8.85 -10.86 -5.28
C GLY A 17 -7.49 -10.27 -5.65
N LEU A 18 -7.47 -9.03 -6.14
CA LEU A 18 -6.24 -8.34 -6.55
C LEU A 18 -5.38 -7.94 -5.35
N VAL A 19 -6.00 -7.48 -4.26
CA VAL A 19 -5.31 -7.21 -2.99
C VAL A 19 -4.74 -8.49 -2.40
N LEU A 20 -5.50 -9.59 -2.40
CA LEU A 20 -5.06 -10.88 -1.87
C LEU A 20 -3.94 -11.50 -2.73
N LEU A 21 -3.97 -11.29 -4.04
CA LEU A 21 -2.86 -11.63 -4.94
C LEU A 21 -1.62 -10.79 -4.63
N ILE A 22 -1.77 -9.48 -4.39
CA ILE A 22 -0.68 -8.59 -3.95
C ILE A 22 -0.12 -9.03 -2.60
N ILE A 23 -0.97 -9.41 -1.64
CA ILE A 23 -0.59 -9.97 -0.32
C ILE A 23 0.23 -11.25 -0.51
N LEU A 24 -0.27 -12.20 -1.31
CA LEU A 24 0.41 -13.47 -1.54
C LEU A 24 1.74 -13.26 -2.27
N LEU A 25 1.79 -12.34 -3.23
CA LEU A 25 3.04 -11.96 -3.91
C LEU A 25 4.02 -11.28 -2.94
N THR A 26 3.57 -10.37 -2.09
CA THR A 26 4.43 -9.71 -1.09
C THR A 26 4.96 -10.70 -0.07
N ILE A 27 4.11 -11.58 0.48
CA ILE A 27 4.54 -12.61 1.44
C ILE A 27 5.55 -13.55 0.77
N LYS A 28 5.24 -14.08 -0.42
CA LYS A 28 6.10 -15.03 -1.14
C LYS A 28 7.44 -14.42 -1.53
N VAL A 29 7.46 -13.18 -2.00
CA VAL A 29 8.71 -12.48 -2.39
C VAL A 29 9.50 -12.06 -1.15
N THR A 30 8.85 -11.55 -0.12
CA THR A 30 9.52 -11.16 1.12
C THR A 30 10.19 -12.35 1.80
N TYR A 31 9.48 -13.48 1.92
CA TYR A 31 10.02 -14.72 2.48
C TYR A 31 11.22 -15.26 1.69
N ARG A 32 11.21 -15.08 0.36
CA ARG A 32 12.28 -15.55 -0.52
C ARG A 32 13.53 -14.67 -0.51
N TYR A 33 13.40 -13.37 -0.29
CA TYR A 33 14.50 -12.43 -0.54
C TYR A 33 14.96 -11.61 0.65
N THR A 34 14.24 -11.47 1.77
CA THR A 34 14.66 -10.52 2.82
C THR A 34 14.48 -11.03 4.25
N LYS A 35 15.61 -11.24 4.95
CA LYS A 35 15.66 -11.45 6.42
C LYS A 35 15.50 -10.16 7.25
N LYS A 36 15.23 -9.01 6.63
CA LYS A 36 15.07 -7.73 7.35
C LYS A 36 13.60 -7.60 7.81
N PRO A 37 13.30 -7.80 9.11
CA PRO A 37 11.92 -7.86 9.61
C PRO A 37 11.15 -6.57 9.34
N LEU A 38 11.82 -5.43 9.36
CA LEU A 38 11.22 -4.11 9.13
C LEU A 38 10.50 -4.00 7.78
N ARG A 39 11.09 -4.53 6.70
CA ARG A 39 10.51 -4.46 5.36
C ARG A 39 9.24 -5.32 5.27
N VAL A 40 9.22 -6.48 5.92
CA VAL A 40 8.04 -7.35 5.97
C VAL A 40 6.88 -6.62 6.63
N VAL A 41 7.15 -6.00 7.79
CA VAL A 41 6.15 -5.27 8.57
C VAL A 41 5.60 -4.09 7.75
N LEU A 42 6.46 -3.34 7.07
CA LEU A 42 6.05 -2.20 6.24
C LEU A 42 5.12 -2.60 5.09
N LEU A 43 5.48 -3.67 4.37
CA LEU A 43 4.66 -4.19 3.27
C LEU A 43 3.30 -4.69 3.78
N LEU A 44 3.31 -5.37 4.93
CA LEU A 44 2.10 -5.88 5.58
C LEU A 44 1.19 -4.71 5.99
N VAL A 45 1.72 -3.71 6.69
CA VAL A 45 0.97 -2.53 7.13
C VAL A 45 0.44 -1.73 5.95
N GLY A 46 1.26 -1.47 4.92
CA GLY A 46 0.79 -0.79 3.69
C GLY A 46 -0.36 -1.54 3.02
N THR A 47 -0.31 -2.87 3.04
CA THR A 47 -1.41 -3.68 2.49
C THR A 47 -2.66 -3.66 3.36
N LEU A 48 -2.52 -3.66 4.69
CA LEU A 48 -3.64 -3.45 5.60
C LEU A 48 -4.30 -2.10 5.35
N MET A 49 -3.53 -1.04 5.08
CA MET A 49 -4.08 0.28 4.77
C MET A 49 -4.90 0.30 3.46
N ILE A 50 -4.61 -0.59 2.52
CA ILE A 50 -5.45 -0.77 1.32
C ILE A 50 -6.75 -1.50 1.69
N VAL A 51 -6.66 -2.56 2.51
CA VAL A 51 -7.83 -3.36 2.92
C VAL A 51 -8.80 -2.56 3.80
N PHE A 52 -8.27 -1.79 4.74
CA PHE A 52 -9.02 -0.97 5.71
C PHE A 52 -9.38 0.43 5.18
N ARG A 53 -9.31 0.64 3.86
CA ARG A 53 -9.71 1.89 3.24
C ARG A 53 -11.15 2.26 3.64
N THR A 54 -11.33 3.50 4.09
CA THR A 54 -12.63 4.07 4.38
C THR A 54 -13.47 4.31 3.13
N ALA A 55 -14.80 4.15 3.27
CA ALA A 55 -15.72 4.44 2.19
C ALA A 55 -15.66 5.93 1.81
N PRO A 56 -15.66 6.27 0.50
CA PRO A 56 -15.71 7.66 0.07
C PRO A 56 -17.01 8.32 0.55
N GLY A 57 -16.92 9.58 1.00
CA GLY A 57 -18.07 10.34 1.54
C GLY A 57 -18.47 9.98 2.98
N THR A 58 -17.62 9.27 3.73
CA THR A 58 -17.87 9.02 5.16
C THR A 58 -17.74 10.33 5.93
N GLU A 59 -18.79 10.76 6.63
CA GLU A 59 -18.74 11.93 7.51
C GLU A 59 -17.69 11.74 8.62
N VAL A 60 -16.95 12.81 8.91
CA VAL A 60 -15.92 12.79 9.94
C VAL A 60 -16.59 12.69 11.31
N ASN A 61 -16.65 11.48 11.85
CA ASN A 61 -17.12 11.26 13.21
C ASN A 61 -15.97 11.36 14.21
N ILE A 62 -16.09 12.27 15.17
CA ILE A 62 -15.10 12.56 16.22
C ILE A 62 -15.42 11.79 17.52
N GLU A 63 -16.39 10.88 17.50
CA GLU A 63 -16.82 10.14 18.69
C GLU A 63 -16.44 8.66 18.64
N GLY A 64 -15.94 8.17 19.79
CA GLY A 64 -15.69 6.76 20.04
C GLY A 64 -14.67 6.11 19.09
N PHE A 65 -14.93 4.86 18.71
CA PHE A 65 -14.02 4.08 17.86
C PHE A 65 -14.07 4.51 16.37
N ALA A 66 -15.08 5.30 15.98
CA ALA A 66 -15.24 5.75 14.60
C ALA A 66 -14.11 6.67 14.14
N ILE A 67 -13.52 7.44 15.07
CA ILE A 67 -12.34 8.32 14.86
C ILE A 67 -11.18 7.57 14.19
N VAL A 68 -11.00 6.30 14.57
CA VAL A 68 -9.89 5.49 14.06
C VAL A 68 -10.01 5.35 12.55
N SER A 69 -11.17 4.91 12.07
CA SER A 69 -11.43 4.77 10.65
C SER A 69 -11.51 6.11 9.92
N THR A 70 -12.18 7.13 10.47
CA THR A 70 -12.50 8.37 9.77
C THR A 70 -11.34 9.36 9.69
N LEU A 71 -10.45 9.36 10.69
CA LEU A 71 -9.34 10.33 10.79
C LEU A 71 -7.97 9.65 10.85
N LEU A 72 -7.79 8.64 11.72
CA LEU A 72 -6.47 8.06 11.93
C LEU A 72 -5.99 7.24 10.74
N VAL A 73 -6.83 6.37 10.17
CA VAL A 73 -6.44 5.53 9.02
C VAL A 73 -5.99 6.39 7.82
N PRO A 74 -6.72 7.45 7.38
CA PRO A 74 -6.24 8.34 6.32
C PRO A 74 -4.88 8.99 6.60
N VAL A 75 -4.65 9.43 7.84
CA VAL A 75 -3.35 10.03 8.23
C VAL A 75 -2.25 8.98 8.22
N LEU A 76 -2.52 7.78 8.75
CA LEU A 76 -1.59 6.66 8.73
C LEU A 76 -1.23 6.24 7.32
N VAL A 77 -2.17 6.30 6.37
CA VAL A 77 -1.90 5.99 4.96
C VAL A 77 -0.85 6.92 4.39
N ILE A 78 -0.96 8.24 4.63
CA ILE A 78 0.04 9.21 4.16
C ILE A 78 1.40 8.90 4.79
N LEU A 79 1.45 8.62 6.09
CA LEU A 79 2.71 8.28 6.77
C LEU A 79 3.33 7.00 6.20
N ILE A 80 2.54 5.93 6.03
CA ILE A 80 3.03 4.65 5.51
C ILE A 80 3.48 4.78 4.06
N LEU A 81 2.78 5.58 3.25
CA LEU A 81 3.19 5.90 1.88
C LEU A 81 4.58 6.53 1.87
N MET A 82 4.84 7.51 2.75
CA MET A 82 6.16 8.15 2.87
C MET A 82 7.24 7.16 3.31
N VAL A 83 6.95 6.28 4.27
CA VAL A 83 7.94 5.29 4.74
C VAL A 83 8.23 4.24 3.66
N LEU A 84 7.24 3.81 2.88
CA LEU A 84 7.46 2.89 1.75
C LEU A 84 8.34 3.53 0.66
N LEU A 85 8.13 4.82 0.36
CA LEU A 85 9.00 5.58 -0.54
C LEU A 85 10.43 5.69 0.00
N LEU A 86 10.58 5.96 1.29
CA LEU A 86 11.89 6.00 1.95
C LEU A 86 12.61 4.63 1.88
N ASP A 87 11.89 3.53 2.13
CA ASP A 87 12.46 2.19 2.01
C ASP A 87 12.82 1.83 0.56
N ALA A 88 12.05 2.31 -0.43
CA ALA A 88 12.38 2.17 -1.85
C ALA A 88 13.65 2.95 -2.22
N LEU A 89 13.82 4.15 -1.69
CA LEU A 89 15.01 4.97 -1.87
C LEU A 89 16.23 4.31 -1.23
N MET A 90 16.12 3.85 0.02
CA MET A 90 17.20 3.12 0.69
C MET A 90 17.56 1.83 -0.04
N ALA A 91 16.57 1.10 -0.58
CA ALA A 91 16.84 -0.05 -1.43
C ALA A 91 17.65 0.33 -2.68
N LYS A 92 17.36 1.49 -3.28
CA LYS A 92 18.09 1.99 -4.46
C LYS A 92 19.50 2.45 -4.11
N VAL A 93 19.71 3.13 -2.98
CA VAL A 93 21.05 3.50 -2.50
C VAL A 93 21.89 2.24 -2.24
N MET A 94 21.33 1.25 -1.54
CA MET A 94 22.04 -0.01 -1.27
C MET A 94 22.33 -0.83 -2.53
N GLN A 95 21.54 -0.64 -3.59
CA GLN A 95 21.78 -1.26 -4.89
C GLN A 95 23.09 -0.76 -5.51
N GLU A 96 23.41 0.53 -5.36
CA GLU A 96 24.64 1.11 -5.90
C GLU A 96 25.89 0.65 -5.14
N GLU A 97 25.74 0.32 -3.86
CA GLU A 97 26.84 -0.14 -2.99
C GLU A 97 27.09 -1.66 -3.05
N THR A 98 26.13 -2.46 -3.52
CA THR A 98 26.20 -3.94 -3.43
C THR A 98 26.22 -4.59 -4.82
N GLN A 99 27.03 -5.64 -5.01
CA GLN A 99 27.07 -6.43 -6.27
C GLN A 99 25.76 -7.18 -6.58
N ASP A 100 24.90 -7.38 -5.58
CA ASP A 100 23.67 -8.17 -5.67
C ASP A 100 22.48 -7.30 -6.12
N LEU A 101 22.61 -6.76 -7.34
CA LEU A 101 21.72 -5.76 -7.93
C LEU A 101 20.25 -6.23 -8.02
N SER A 102 20.05 -7.52 -8.31
CA SER A 102 18.72 -8.09 -8.60
C SER A 102 17.78 -7.95 -7.41
N ARG A 103 18.25 -8.27 -6.20
CA ARG A 103 17.46 -8.26 -4.97
C ARG A 103 16.92 -6.88 -4.60
N TYR A 104 17.76 -5.86 -4.75
CA TYR A 104 17.38 -4.48 -4.42
C TYR A 104 16.46 -3.87 -5.47
N GLN A 105 16.67 -4.19 -6.76
CA GLN A 105 15.73 -3.80 -7.82
C GLN A 105 14.32 -4.37 -7.59
N TYR A 106 14.22 -5.63 -7.17
CA TYR A 106 12.92 -6.22 -6.82
C TYR A 106 12.26 -5.53 -5.63
N ALA A 107 13.03 -5.23 -4.58
CA ALA A 107 12.50 -4.52 -3.42
C ALA A 107 11.99 -3.12 -3.76
N THR A 108 12.75 -2.35 -4.54
CA THR A 108 12.32 -1.02 -5.02
C THR A 108 11.05 -1.11 -5.86
N LYS A 109 10.99 -2.05 -6.82
CA LYS A 109 9.79 -2.25 -7.66
C LYS A 109 8.56 -2.63 -6.83
N LEU A 110 8.72 -3.49 -5.82
CA LEU A 110 7.61 -3.88 -4.94
C LEU A 110 7.10 -2.72 -4.08
N ASN A 111 8.00 -1.96 -3.46
CA ASN A 111 7.60 -0.78 -2.68
C ASN A 111 6.85 0.24 -3.56
N LEU A 112 7.37 0.51 -4.75
CA LEU A 112 6.72 1.40 -5.71
C LEU A 112 5.36 0.87 -6.18
N LEU A 113 5.23 -0.44 -6.40
CA LEU A 113 3.96 -1.06 -6.77
C LEU A 113 2.91 -0.86 -5.67
N ILE A 114 3.26 -1.08 -4.40
CA ILE A 114 2.32 -0.90 -3.28
C ILE A 114 1.97 0.56 -3.10
N VAL A 115 2.95 1.47 -3.18
CA VAL A 115 2.70 2.92 -3.15
C VAL A 115 1.73 3.31 -4.26
N PHE A 116 1.93 2.82 -5.48
CA PHE A 116 1.04 3.07 -6.60
C PHE A 116 -0.38 2.58 -6.33
N VAL A 117 -0.54 1.34 -5.84
CA VAL A 117 -1.86 0.80 -5.49
C VAL A 117 -2.52 1.58 -4.35
N MET A 118 -1.75 1.97 -3.33
CA MET A 118 -2.25 2.82 -2.24
C MET A 118 -2.78 4.15 -2.79
N ILE A 119 -2.04 4.83 -3.66
CA ILE A 119 -2.48 6.10 -4.26
C ILE A 119 -3.78 5.88 -5.05
N VAL A 120 -3.80 4.90 -5.96
CA VAL A 120 -4.97 4.62 -6.81
C VAL A 120 -6.22 4.31 -5.97
N GLU A 121 -6.06 3.50 -4.92
CA GLU A 121 -7.17 3.14 -4.05
C GLU A 121 -7.64 4.29 -3.17
N TRP A 122 -6.75 5.19 -2.75
CA TRP A 122 -7.11 6.30 -1.86
C TRP A 122 -7.57 7.57 -2.57
N ILE A 123 -7.29 7.74 -3.87
CA ILE A 123 -7.79 8.88 -4.68
C ILE A 123 -9.29 9.14 -4.50
N PRO A 124 -10.20 8.16 -4.60
CA PRO A 124 -11.63 8.43 -4.52
C PRO A 124 -12.08 8.86 -3.12
N TYR A 125 -11.32 8.50 -2.07
CA TYR A 125 -11.58 9.02 -0.72
C TYR A 125 -11.22 10.50 -0.64
N PHE A 126 -10.02 10.87 -1.11
CA PHE A 126 -9.56 12.26 -1.09
C PHE A 126 -10.36 13.19 -2.01
N ASN A 127 -10.90 12.68 -3.12
CA ASN A 127 -11.78 13.45 -4.00
C ASN A 127 -13.19 13.69 -3.42
N ALA A 128 -13.60 12.88 -2.44
CA ALA A 128 -14.93 12.95 -1.84
C ALA A 128 -14.99 13.87 -0.61
N ILE A 129 -13.84 14.40 -0.16
CA ILE A 129 -13.67 15.38 0.92
C ILE A 129 -13.48 16.76 0.27
#